data_AF-A0A094J0X3-F1
#
_entry.id   AF-A0A094J0X3-F1
#
_cell.length_a   1.000
_cell.length_b   1.000
_cell.length_c   1.000
_cell.angle_alpha   90.00
_cell.angle_beta   90.00
_cell.angle_gamma   90.00
#
_symmetry.space_group_name_H-M   'P 1'
#
loop_
_entity.id
_entity.type
_entity.pdbx_description
1 polymer ?
#
loop_
_entity_poly.entity_id
_entity_poly.type
_entity_poly.pdbx_seq_one_letter_code
_entity_poly.pdbx_strand_id
1 'polypeptide(L)'
;MLNKLKKLLILIVVISGVGYGGFLVFVTPAGFTDKEVLINSYFTNIQSEEVCTDHFNSETTDFCLNFQTLLDDKTLEIASLTKNGENYIVIVTVDDVDIEFDVSFIEIEVTGVKSFLNNIYYKIDIIT
;
A
#
# COMPACT_ATOMS: atom_id res chain seq x y z
N MET A 1 -20.22 41.15 23.23
CA MET A 1 -19.74 40.57 21.96
C MET A 1 -18.73 39.43 22.16
N LEU A 2 -17.85 39.50 23.17
CA LEU A 2 -16.80 38.50 23.44
C LEU A 2 -17.28 37.04 23.60
N ASN A 3 -18.41 36.82 24.27
CA ASN A 3 -18.94 35.46 24.52
C ASN A 3 -19.48 34.75 23.26
N LYS A 4 -19.94 35.51 22.26
CA LYS A 4 -20.40 34.95 20.97
C LYS A 4 -19.21 34.54 20.11
N LEU A 5 -18.13 35.33 20.15
CA LEU A 5 -16.88 35.03 19.45
C LEU A 5 -16.17 33.81 20.03
N LYS A 6 -16.13 33.67 21.37
CA LYS A 6 -15.58 32.50 22.06
C LYS A 6 -16.33 31.21 21.71
N LYS A 7 -17.67 31.24 21.67
CA LYS A 7 -18.47 30.07 21.26
C LYS A 7 -18.23 29.67 19.80
N LEU A 8 -18.09 30.65 18.91
CA LEU A 8 -17.79 30.40 17.50
C LEU A 8 -16.40 29.75 17.32
N LEU A 9 -15.38 30.25 18.03
CA LEU A 9 -14.03 29.69 17.99
C LEU A 9 -13.98 28.25 18.49
N ILE A 10 -14.66 27.94 19.60
CA ILE A 10 -14.73 26.58 20.12
C ILE A 10 -15.41 25.65 19.11
N LEU A 11 -16.49 26.10 18.48
CA LEU A 11 -17.19 25.32 17.47
C LEU A 11 -16.29 25.00 16.27
N ILE A 12 -15.51 25.97 15.80
CA ILE A 12 -14.56 25.78 14.69
C ILE A 12 -13.46 24.79 15.10
N VAL A 13 -12.88 24.92 16.29
CA VAL A 13 -11.85 23.98 16.79
C VAL A 13 -12.40 22.55 16.88
N VAL A 14 -13.64 22.37 17.35
CA VAL A 14 -14.28 21.06 17.43
C VAL A 14 -14.53 20.50 16.03
N ILE A 15 -15.06 21.29 15.09
CA ILE A 15 -15.31 20.84 13.72
C ILE A 15 -14.00 20.51 13.00
N SER A 16 -12.97 21.34 13.14
CA SER A 16 -11.64 21.07 12.57
C SER A 16 -10.98 19.86 13.21
N GLY A 17 -11.13 19.65 14.53
CA GLY A 17 -10.60 18.48 15.23
C GLY A 17 -11.30 17.19 14.82
N VAL A 18 -12.62 17.21 14.68
CA VAL A 18 -13.40 16.06 14.19
C VAL A 18 -13.15 15.82 12.70
N GLY A 19 -13.05 16.87 11.89
CA GLY A 19 -12.75 16.78 10.47
C GLY A 19 -11.35 16.23 10.22
N TYR A 20 -10.34 16.69 10.96
CA TYR A 20 -8.98 16.18 10.88
C TYR A 20 -8.84 14.77 11.46
N GLY A 21 -9.52 14.47 12.58
CA GLY A 21 -9.58 13.12 13.14
C GLY A 21 -10.26 12.12 12.19
N GLY A 22 -11.35 12.54 11.54
CA GLY A 22 -11.98 11.78 10.45
C GLY A 22 -11.02 11.59 9.28
N PHE A 23 -10.40 12.67 8.80
CA PHE A 23 -9.41 12.60 7.73
C PHE A 23 -8.28 11.61 8.06
N LEU A 24 -7.76 11.56 9.28
CA LEU A 24 -6.75 10.57 9.66
C LEU A 24 -7.27 9.13 9.68
N VAL A 25 -8.53 8.90 10.09
CA VAL A 25 -9.13 7.56 10.04
C VAL A 25 -9.40 7.10 8.61
N PHE A 26 -9.75 8.03 7.71
CA PHE A 26 -10.17 7.73 6.34
C PHE A 26 -9.09 7.92 5.26
N VAL A 27 -8.01 8.69 5.51
CA VAL A 27 -7.06 9.16 4.47
C VAL A 27 -5.61 8.75 4.72
N THR A 28 -5.16 8.54 5.97
CA THR A 28 -3.82 7.94 6.24
C THR A 28 -3.84 6.42 6.05
N PRO A 29 -2.80 5.82 5.44
CA PRO A 29 -2.97 4.77 4.45
C PRO A 29 -3.79 3.59 4.98
N ALA A 30 -4.88 3.33 4.27
CA ALA A 30 -5.47 2.01 4.22
C ALA A 30 -4.45 1.12 3.48
N GLY A 31 -4.11 -0.04 4.03
CA GLY A 31 -3.37 -1.03 3.26
C GLY A 31 -4.14 -1.39 1.98
N PHE A 32 -3.50 -2.10 1.07
CA PHE A 32 -4.12 -2.44 -0.19
C PHE A 32 -5.29 -3.39 0.02
N THR A 33 -6.50 -3.03 -0.41
CA THR A 33 -7.68 -3.92 -0.37
C THR A 33 -7.84 -4.75 -1.64
N ASP A 34 -6.95 -4.57 -2.61
CA ASP A 34 -6.96 -5.25 -3.90
C ASP A 34 -5.52 -5.68 -4.25
N LYS A 35 -5.36 -6.97 -4.59
CA LYS A 35 -4.06 -7.60 -4.86
C LYS A 35 -3.42 -7.08 -6.16
N GLU A 36 -4.23 -6.77 -7.17
CA GLU A 36 -3.75 -6.25 -8.45
C GLU A 36 -3.30 -4.79 -8.32
N VAL A 37 -4.03 -3.97 -7.56
CA VAL A 37 -3.60 -2.60 -7.23
C VAL A 37 -2.29 -2.62 -6.44
N LEU A 38 -2.14 -3.55 -5.49
CA LEU A 38 -0.91 -3.74 -4.72
C LEU A 38 0.29 -4.07 -5.63
N ILE A 39 0.14 -5.04 -6.55
CA ILE A 39 1.20 -5.40 -7.49
C ILE A 39 1.59 -4.21 -8.37
N ASN A 40 0.59 -3.57 -8.99
CA ASN A 40 0.85 -2.44 -9.88
C ASN A 40 1.56 -1.31 -9.14
N SER A 41 1.13 -1.01 -7.92
CA SER A 41 1.76 -0.02 -7.06
C SER A 41 3.20 -0.41 -6.70
N TYR A 42 3.45 -1.69 -6.38
CA TYR A 42 4.78 -2.19 -6.05
C TYR A 42 5.77 -2.03 -7.23
N PHE A 43 5.49 -2.62 -8.39
CA PHE A 43 6.42 -2.61 -9.52
C PHE A 43 6.59 -1.21 -10.13
N THR A 44 5.57 -0.35 -10.08
CA THR A 44 5.69 1.05 -10.52
C THR A 44 6.62 1.86 -9.62
N ASN A 45 6.65 1.55 -8.32
CA ASN A 45 7.41 2.30 -7.32
C ASN A 45 8.60 1.51 -6.75
N ILE A 46 9.05 0.46 -7.44
CA ILE A 46 10.05 -0.47 -6.90
C ILE A 46 11.40 0.18 -6.56
N GLN A 47 11.67 1.36 -7.12
CA GLN A 47 12.87 2.17 -6.81
C GLN A 47 12.68 3.13 -5.62
N SER A 48 11.48 3.23 -5.05
CA SER A 48 11.22 4.08 -3.88
C SER A 48 11.78 3.46 -2.61
N GLU A 49 12.36 4.26 -1.72
CA GLU A 49 12.97 3.81 -0.46
C GLU A 49 11.95 3.13 0.47
N GLU A 50 10.69 3.54 0.43
CA GLU A 50 9.63 3.02 1.31
C GLU A 50 8.82 1.88 0.68
N VAL A 51 9.11 1.49 -0.57
CA VAL A 51 8.27 0.54 -1.32
C VAL A 51 8.16 -0.81 -0.62
N CYS A 52 9.26 -1.33 -0.07
CA CYS A 52 9.27 -2.62 0.61
C CYS A 52 8.46 -2.56 1.91
N THR A 53 8.61 -1.51 2.72
CA THR A 53 7.81 -1.35 3.95
C THR A 53 6.32 -1.15 3.65
N ASP A 54 6.00 -0.52 2.53
CA ASP A 54 4.62 -0.21 2.14
C ASP A 54 3.89 -1.39 1.49
N HIS A 55 4.61 -2.30 0.82
CA HIS A 55 4.00 -3.35 0.01
C HIS A 55 4.22 -4.75 0.58
N PHE A 56 5.30 -5.00 1.32
CA PHE A 56 5.62 -6.31 1.87
C PHE A 56 5.20 -6.47 3.33
N ASN A 57 5.11 -7.74 3.75
CA ASN A 57 5.03 -8.12 5.15
C ASN A 57 6.36 -7.81 5.86
N SER A 58 6.32 -7.52 7.16
CA SER A 58 7.53 -7.21 7.95
C SER A 58 8.51 -8.38 8.01
N GLU A 59 8.03 -9.62 7.88
CA GLU A 59 8.89 -10.82 7.88
C GLU A 59 9.64 -11.02 6.56
N THR A 60 9.15 -10.45 5.46
CA THR A 60 9.71 -10.62 4.11
C THR A 60 10.21 -9.32 3.50
N THR A 61 10.26 -8.24 4.29
CA THR A 61 10.79 -6.94 3.85
C THR A 61 12.25 -7.05 3.40
N ASP A 62 13.08 -7.83 4.10
CA ASP A 62 14.48 -8.05 3.72
C ASP A 62 14.62 -8.75 2.34
N PHE A 63 13.68 -9.63 2.01
CA PHE A 63 13.63 -10.25 0.69
C PHE A 63 13.34 -9.21 -0.40
N CYS A 64 12.36 -8.33 -0.16
CA CYS A 64 12.06 -7.22 -1.06
C CYS A 64 13.26 -6.28 -1.26
N LEU A 65 13.98 -5.92 -0.20
CA LEU A 65 15.15 -5.04 -0.29
C LEU A 65 16.26 -5.65 -1.17
N ASN A 66 16.47 -6.96 -1.05
CA ASN A 66 17.41 -7.67 -1.92
C ASN A 66 16.93 -7.69 -3.37
N PHE A 67 15.64 -7.93 -3.60
CA PHE A 67 15.05 -7.90 -4.94
C PHE A 67 15.14 -6.50 -5.58
N GLN A 68 14.84 -5.45 -4.83
CA GLN A 68 15.03 -4.05 -5.25
C GLN A 68 16.48 -3.77 -5.65
N THR A 69 17.45 -4.24 -4.85
CA THR A 69 18.88 -4.08 -5.15
C THR A 69 19.27 -4.78 -6.45
N LEU A 70 18.69 -5.94 -6.78
CA LEU A 70 18.94 -6.63 -8.06
C LEU A 70 18.40 -5.86 -9.27
N LEU A 71 17.40 -5.03 -9.05
CA LEU A 71 16.70 -4.24 -10.05
C LEU A 71 17.12 -2.77 -10.04
N ASP A 72 18.12 -2.40 -9.23
CA ASP A 72 18.62 -1.04 -9.14
C ASP A 72 19.16 -0.60 -10.51
N ASP A 73 18.90 0.66 -10.87
CA ASP A 73 19.17 1.24 -12.19
C ASP A 73 18.53 0.53 -13.41
N LYS A 74 17.59 -0.41 -13.21
CA LYS A 74 16.85 -1.07 -14.30
C LYS A 74 15.59 -0.33 -14.67
N THR A 75 15.21 -0.41 -15.95
CA THR A 75 13.89 0.02 -16.40
C THR A 75 12.94 -1.16 -16.27
N LEU A 76 11.82 -0.96 -15.56
CA LEU A 76 10.82 -1.99 -15.33
C LEU A 76 9.47 -1.54 -15.85
N GLU A 77 8.84 -2.40 -16.65
CA GLU A 77 7.47 -2.21 -17.11
C GLU A 77 6.67 -3.49 -16.92
N ILE A 78 5.46 -3.39 -16.39
CA ILE A 78 4.57 -4.54 -16.28
C ILE A 78 4.02 -4.85 -17.68
N ALA A 79 4.44 -5.97 -18.25
CA ALA A 79 3.97 -6.43 -19.56
C ALA A 79 2.64 -7.18 -19.45
N SER A 80 2.46 -7.98 -18.40
CA SER A 80 1.20 -8.66 -18.14
C SER A 80 1.00 -9.03 -16.67
N LEU A 81 -0.26 -9.21 -16.30
CA LEU A 81 -0.67 -9.59 -14.98
C LEU A 81 -1.83 -10.59 -15.09
N THR A 82 -1.61 -11.82 -14.61
CA THR A 82 -2.56 -12.92 -14.76
C THR A 82 -2.86 -13.53 -13.40
N LYS A 83 -4.15 -13.62 -13.06
CA LYS A 83 -4.57 -14.27 -11.82
C LYS A 83 -4.29 -15.78 -11.89
N ASN A 84 -3.64 -16.33 -10.86
CA ASN A 84 -3.35 -17.75 -10.70
C ASN A 84 -3.81 -18.24 -9.32
N GLY A 85 -5.07 -18.67 -9.23
CA GLY A 85 -5.67 -19.02 -7.94
C GLY A 85 -5.78 -17.80 -7.02
N GLU A 86 -5.14 -17.86 -5.85
CA GLU A 86 -5.04 -16.76 -4.89
C GLU A 86 -3.84 -15.83 -5.11
N ASN A 87 -2.93 -16.23 -6.01
CA ASN A 87 -1.72 -15.50 -6.38
C ASN A 87 -1.88 -14.85 -7.76
N TYR A 88 -0.84 -14.17 -8.19
CA TYR A 88 -0.74 -13.59 -9.53
C TYR A 88 0.59 -13.94 -10.17
N ILE A 89 0.55 -14.26 -11.45
CA ILE A 89 1.73 -14.32 -12.32
C ILE A 89 1.89 -12.94 -12.94
N VAL A 90 3.07 -12.35 -12.78
CA VAL A 90 3.42 -11.03 -13.31
C VAL A 90 4.56 -11.20 -14.28
N ILE A 91 4.39 -10.70 -15.51
CA ILE A 91 5.49 -10.59 -16.45
C ILE A 91 5.96 -9.14 -16.44
N VAL A 92 7.23 -8.95 -16.10
CA VAL A 92 7.88 -7.64 -16.06
C VAL A 92 8.98 -7.62 -17.11
N THR A 93 8.94 -6.62 -17.98
CA THR A 93 10.03 -6.34 -18.92
C THR A 93 11.12 -5.57 -18.17
N VAL A 94 12.31 -6.16 -18.08
CA VAL A 94 13.51 -5.57 -17.47
C VAL A 94 14.58 -5.46 -18.55
N ASP A 95 14.96 -4.23 -18.92
CA ASP A 95 15.92 -3.96 -20.00
C ASP A 95 15.64 -4.77 -21.29
N ASP A 96 14.39 -4.75 -21.77
CA ASP A 96 13.89 -5.49 -22.95
C ASP A 96 13.83 -7.02 -22.81
N VAL A 97 13.99 -7.56 -21.60
CA VAL A 97 13.81 -8.99 -21.31
C VAL A 97 12.58 -9.19 -20.45
N ASP A 98 11.64 -10.00 -20.94
CA ASP A 98 10.47 -10.40 -20.16
C ASP A 98 10.86 -11.47 -19.13
N ILE A 99 10.58 -11.17 -17.86
CA ILE A 99 10.80 -12.07 -16.72
C ILE A 99 9.45 -12.33 -16.06
N GLU A 100 9.16 -13.61 -15.83
CA GLU A 100 7.95 -14.05 -15.13
C GLU A 100 8.22 -14.21 -13.64
N PHE A 101 7.30 -13.73 -12.82
CA PHE A 101 7.31 -13.83 -11.36
C PHE A 101 5.97 -14.33 -10.84
N ASP A 102 5.98 -15.25 -9.88
CA ASP A 102 4.80 -15.59 -9.07
C ASP A 102 4.79 -14.71 -7.81
N VAL A 103 3.69 -13.99 -7.59
CA VAL A 103 3.50 -13.09 -6.46
C VAL A 103 2.45 -13.67 -5.53
N SER A 104 2.86 -13.98 -4.31
CA SER A 104 1.98 -14.43 -3.23
C SER A 104 1.66 -13.31 -2.25
N PHE A 105 0.58 -13.50 -1.50
CA PHE A 105 0.04 -12.47 -0.62
C PHE A 105 -0.27 -13.03 0.76
N ILE A 106 -0.19 -12.14 1.74
CA ILE A 106 -0.76 -12.36 3.06
C ILE A 106 -1.90 -11.38 3.33
N GLU A 107 -2.91 -11.88 4.03
CA GLU A 107 -4.03 -11.10 4.55
C GLU A 107 -3.68 -10.58 5.94
N ILE A 108 -3.81 -9.28 6.12
CA ILE A 108 -3.65 -8.61 7.41
C ILE A 108 -5.01 -8.16 7.88
N GLU A 109 -5.45 -8.72 9.01
CA GLU A 109 -6.67 -8.29 9.67
C GLU A 109 -6.53 -6.85 10.16
N VAL A 110 -7.48 -6.01 9.75
CA VAL A 110 -7.53 -4.62 10.16
C VAL A 110 -8.19 -4.57 11.53
N THR A 111 -7.45 -4.07 12.53
CA THR A 111 -7.97 -3.90 13.89
C THR A 111 -8.36 -2.45 14.17
N GLY A 112 -9.18 -2.25 15.21
CA GLY A 112 -9.63 -0.93 15.65
C GLY A 112 -10.71 -0.31 14.75
N VAL A 113 -10.83 1.02 14.78
CA VAL A 113 -11.94 1.76 14.11
C VAL A 113 -11.91 1.60 12.58
N LYS A 114 -10.76 1.25 11.99
CA LYS A 114 -10.63 1.01 10.55
C LYS A 114 -11.29 -0.31 10.09
N SER A 115 -11.46 -1.29 10.99
CA SER A 115 -12.19 -2.54 10.73
C SER A 115 -13.61 -2.30 10.21
N PHE A 116 -14.27 -1.22 10.64
CA PHE A 116 -15.63 -0.89 10.20
C PHE A 116 -15.73 -0.55 8.71
N LEU A 117 -14.61 -0.29 8.03
CA LEU A 117 -14.56 0.06 6.62
C LEU A 117 -14.03 -1.08 5.77
N ASN A 118 -12.94 -1.70 6.23
CA ASN A 118 -12.31 -2.84 5.58
C ASN A 118 -11.83 -3.79 6.68
N ASN A 119 -12.13 -5.08 6.52
CA ASN A 119 -11.71 -6.09 7.49
C ASN A 119 -10.31 -6.63 7.21
N ILE A 120 -9.84 -6.53 5.96
CA ILE A 120 -8.62 -7.16 5.48
C ILE A 120 -7.87 -6.20 4.56
N TYR A 121 -6.55 -6.13 4.74
CA TYR A 121 -5.61 -5.59 3.78
C TYR A 121 -4.68 -6.69 3.28
N TYR A 122 -4.09 -6.49 2.11
CA TYR A 122 -3.11 -7.37 1.52
C TYR A 122 -1.72 -6.76 1.58
N LYS A 123 -0.73 -7.62 1.78
CA LYS A 123 0.68 -7.35 1.57
C LYS A 123 1.26 -8.47 0.70
N ILE A 124 2.32 -8.16 -0.03
CA ILE A 124 3.12 -9.16 -0.74
C ILE A 124 3.86 -9.96 0.33
N ASP A 125 3.75 -11.28 0.22
CA ASP A 125 4.48 -12.19 1.09
C ASP A 125 5.83 -12.54 0.42
N ILE A 126 5.80 -13.19 -0.74
CA ILE A 126 7.00 -13.51 -1.51
C ILE A 126 6.79 -13.31 -3.01
N ILE A 127 7.89 -13.07 -3.72
CA ILE A 127 7.98 -13.07 -5.19
C ILE A 127 8.99 -14.15 -5.58
N THR A 128 8.64 -15.06 -6.48
CA THR A 128 9.53 -16.15 -6.94
C THR A 128 9.63 -16.26 -8.44
#